data_AF-E9HQS0-F1
#
_entry.id   AF-E9HQS0-F1
#
_cell.length_a   1.000
_cell.length_b   1.000
_cell.length_c   1.000
_cell.angle_alpha   90.00
_cell.angle_beta   90.00
_cell.angle_gamma   90.00
#
_symmetry.space_group_name_H-M   'P 1'
#
loop_
_entity.id
_entity.type
_entity.pdbx_description
1 polymer ?
#
loop_
_entity_poly.entity_id
_entity_poly.type
_entity_poly.pdbx_seq_one_letter_code
_entity_poly.pdbx_strand_id
1 'polypeptide(L)'
;MVELYFLKNKIVIDVDQLMADLKLIPMIDEPSYAMEGLIEQYNIGVAGVINSHAPTKIRSFVIRPENQWFSSDIAAMRRLCRKFECIWRRRGLTVDIEILLHDRRSLAGLISTAKSSFLRNNIAECGSDRRSLFSLLDRCLTGRKKLTLPRHSSPGDLATEFGHFFKRKIADIRADLEMLSLPTLPACEFAFPTTLSVFEPVSAAEKMSLCWIALPNLPFSTQSPLAY
;
A
#
# COMPACT_ATOMS: atom_id res chain seq x y z
N MET A 1 13.88 -13.65 5.21
CA MET A 1 13.13 -14.61 4.38
C MET A 1 13.52 -15.97 4.90
N VAL A 2 12.60 -16.83 5.31
CA VAL A 2 12.92 -18.19 5.73
C VAL A 2 12.46 -19.11 4.63
N GLU A 3 13.38 -19.90 4.10
CA GLU A 3 13.08 -20.98 3.17
C GLU A 3 12.63 -22.18 4.02
N LEU A 4 11.36 -22.55 3.90
CA LEU A 4 10.84 -23.79 4.48
C LEU A 4 10.53 -24.74 3.32
N TYR A 5 11.14 -25.92 3.37
CA TYR A 5 10.88 -27.01 2.44
C TYR A 5 9.55 -27.66 2.82
N PHE A 6 8.48 -27.38 2.07
CA PHE A 6 7.23 -28.13 2.20
C PHE A 6 7.23 -29.27 1.18
N LEU A 7 7.17 -30.51 1.69
CA LEU A 7 6.82 -31.66 0.86
C LEU A 7 5.38 -31.49 0.36
N LYS A 8 5.26 -31.61 -0.97
CA LYS A 8 4.10 -31.94 -1.78
C LYS A 8 2.76 -31.53 -1.16
N ASN A 9 2.22 -30.41 -1.66
CA ASN A 9 0.78 -30.18 -1.69
C ASN A 9 0.06 -31.47 -2.09
N LYS A 10 -1.21 -31.62 -1.72
CA LYS A 10 -2.15 -32.60 -2.26
C LYS A 10 -2.30 -32.40 -3.78
N ILE A 11 -1.27 -32.73 -4.54
CA ILE A 11 -1.30 -32.95 -5.97
C ILE A 11 -2.14 -34.22 -6.08
N VAL A 12 -3.25 -34.15 -6.80
CA VAL A 12 -3.94 -35.36 -7.23
C VAL A 12 -2.95 -36.03 -8.16
N ILE A 13 -2.19 -36.99 -7.64
CA ILE A 13 -1.25 -37.79 -8.43
C ILE A 13 -2.12 -38.75 -9.22
N ASP A 14 -1.97 -38.72 -10.54
CA ASP A 14 -2.56 -39.72 -11.40
C ASP A 14 -1.80 -41.03 -11.20
N VAL A 15 -2.40 -41.95 -10.46
CA VAL A 15 -1.77 -43.22 -10.08
C VAL A 15 -1.54 -44.10 -11.30
N ASP A 16 -2.43 -44.03 -12.30
CA ASP A 16 -2.33 -44.84 -13.51
C ASP A 16 -1.17 -44.34 -14.38
N GLN A 17 -1.02 -43.02 -14.50
CA GLN A 17 0.09 -42.42 -15.23
C GLN A 17 1.44 -42.63 -14.51
N LEU A 18 1.45 -42.56 -13.18
CA LEU A 18 2.64 -42.88 -12.38
C LEU A 18 3.08 -44.33 -12.59
N MET A 19 2.13 -45.27 -12.57
CA MET A 19 2.39 -46.69 -12.79
C MET A 19 2.89 -46.97 -14.21
N ALA A 20 2.39 -46.24 -15.21
CA ALA A 20 2.89 -46.35 -16.57
C ALA A 20 4.36 -45.89 -16.66
N ASP A 21 4.69 -44.73 -16.08
CA ASP A 21 6.04 -44.18 -16.13
C ASP A 21 7.06 -45.00 -15.31
N LEU A 22 6.64 -45.59 -14.19
CA LEU A 22 7.50 -46.49 -13.41
C LEU A 22 7.90 -47.75 -14.21
N LYS A 23 7.04 -48.23 -15.10
CA LYS A 23 7.33 -49.40 -15.96
C LYS A 23 8.33 -49.09 -17.08
N LEU A 24 8.46 -47.81 -17.45
CA LEU A 24 9.38 -47.34 -18.49
C LEU A 24 10.78 -47.03 -17.93
N ILE A 25 11.04 -47.29 -16.65
CA ILE A 25 12.34 -47.06 -16.05
C ILE A 25 13.36 -48.03 -16.68
N PRO A 26 14.56 -47.57 -17.07
CA PRO A 26 15.59 -48.40 -17.71
C PRO A 26 15.95 -49.67 -16.93
N MET A 27 15.83 -49.65 -15.60
CA MET A 27 16.00 -50.83 -14.75
C MET A 27 15.07 -52.00 -15.11
N ILE A 28 13.87 -51.72 -15.66
CA ILE A 28 12.85 -52.71 -16.01
C ILE A 28 12.94 -53.08 -17.49
N ASP A 29 13.28 -52.13 -18.36
CA ASP A 29 13.34 -52.32 -19.82
C ASP A 29 14.70 -52.90 -20.26
N GLU A 30 15.81 -52.35 -19.76
CA GLU A 30 17.19 -52.75 -20.09
C GLU A 30 18.13 -52.67 -18.86
N PRO A 31 18.09 -53.67 -17.96
CA PRO A 31 18.89 -53.66 -16.74
C PRO A 31 20.38 -53.78 -17.01
N SER A 32 21.17 -52.99 -16.29
CA SER A 32 22.63 -53.13 -16.24
C SER A 32 23.04 -54.48 -15.63
N TYR A 33 24.05 -55.13 -16.23
CA TYR A 33 24.66 -56.36 -15.71
C TYR A 33 25.59 -56.14 -14.50
N ALA A 34 26.06 -54.91 -14.31
CA ALA A 34 26.84 -54.50 -13.14
C ALA A 34 25.91 -54.00 -12.03
N MET A 35 26.17 -54.43 -10.79
CA MET A 35 25.40 -54.06 -9.61
C MET A 35 25.33 -52.55 -9.40
N GLU A 36 26.47 -51.87 -9.59
CA GLU A 36 26.57 -50.42 -9.46
C GLU A 36 25.69 -49.71 -10.49
N GLY A 37 25.70 -50.17 -11.75
CA GLY A 37 24.87 -49.62 -12.81
C GLY A 37 23.37 -49.84 -12.57
N LEU A 38 22.99 -50.97 -11.94
CA LEU A 38 21.60 -51.25 -11.59
C LEU A 38 21.09 -50.30 -10.49
N ILE A 39 21.92 -50.04 -9.48
CA ILE A 39 21.61 -49.08 -8.41
C ILE A 39 21.47 -47.65 -8.99
N GLU A 40 22.36 -47.27 -9.91
CA GLU A 40 22.31 -45.98 -10.61
C GLU A 40 21.01 -45.83 -11.42
N GLN A 41 20.64 -46.83 -12.22
CA GLN A 41 19.40 -46.87 -12.99
C GLN A 41 18.15 -46.76 -12.11
N TYR A 42 18.14 -47.45 -10.97
CA TYR A 42 17.05 -47.34 -9.99
C TYR A 42 16.95 -45.92 -9.43
N ASN A 43 18.05 -45.38 -8.89
CA ASN A 43 18.05 -44.08 -8.22
C ASN A 43 17.67 -42.95 -9.18
N ILE A 44 18.26 -42.92 -10.38
CA ILE A 44 17.97 -41.89 -11.38
C ILE A 44 16.55 -42.05 -11.93
N GLY A 45 16.15 -43.28 -12.29
CA GLY A 45 14.84 -43.54 -12.89
C GLY A 45 13.70 -43.21 -11.94
N VAL A 46 13.75 -43.72 -10.71
CA VAL A 46 12.73 -43.47 -9.69
C VAL A 46 12.72 -41.99 -9.30
N ALA A 47 13.88 -41.35 -9.11
CA ALA A 47 13.93 -39.92 -8.80
C ALA A 47 13.35 -39.07 -9.94
N GLY A 48 13.63 -39.42 -11.20
CA GLY A 48 13.10 -38.75 -12.39
C GLY A 48 11.57 -38.82 -12.46
N VAL A 49 11.01 -40.02 -12.33
CA VAL A 49 9.54 -40.23 -12.32
C VAL A 49 8.89 -39.48 -11.14
N ILE A 50 9.48 -39.57 -9.95
CA ILE A 50 8.96 -38.84 -8.77
C ILE A 50 8.99 -37.32 -8.97
N ASN A 51 10.05 -36.79 -9.59
CA ASN A 51 10.18 -35.35 -9.86
C ASN A 51 9.21 -34.87 -10.96
N SER A 52 8.89 -35.72 -11.95
CA SER A 52 7.86 -35.45 -12.96
C SER A 52 6.47 -35.31 -12.32
N HIS A 53 6.05 -36.33 -11.57
CA HIS A 53 4.70 -36.42 -11.02
C HIS A 53 4.47 -35.53 -9.80
N ALA A 54 5.54 -35.26 -9.06
CA ALA A 54 5.44 -34.49 -7.83
C ALA A 54 6.72 -33.66 -7.60
N PRO A 55 6.94 -32.62 -8.42
CA PRO A 55 8.10 -31.76 -8.30
C PRO A 55 8.08 -31.02 -6.95
N THR A 56 9.25 -30.93 -6.32
CA THR A 56 9.43 -30.10 -5.13
C THR A 56 9.19 -28.65 -5.50
N LYS A 57 8.14 -28.03 -4.93
CA LYS A 57 7.85 -26.61 -5.14
C LYS A 57 8.42 -25.79 -3.99
N ILE A 58 9.33 -24.89 -4.33
CA ILE A 58 9.84 -23.91 -3.37
C ILE A 58 8.80 -22.81 -3.21
N ARG A 59 8.39 -22.55 -1.97
CA ARG A 59 7.54 -21.40 -1.64
C ARG A 59 8.27 -20.53 -0.63
N SER A 60 8.46 -19.27 -0.99
CA SER A 60 8.94 -18.26 -0.06
C SER A 60 7.73 -17.59 0.60
N PHE A 61 7.83 -17.38 1.92
CA PHE A 61 6.85 -16.60 2.66
C PHE A 61 7.50 -15.33 3.18
N VAL A 62 6.76 -14.23 3.06
CA VAL A 62 7.15 -12.98 3.71
C VAL A 62 6.82 -13.13 5.19
N ILE A 63 7.86 -13.20 6.03
CA ILE A 63 7.68 -13.07 7.47
C ILE A 63 7.18 -11.66 7.74
N ARG A 64 5.94 -11.58 8.19
CA ARG A 64 5.35 -10.32 8.63
C ARG A 64 5.70 -10.17 10.11
N PRO A 65 6.33 -9.06 10.52
CA PRO A 65 6.57 -8.82 11.94
C PRO A 65 5.23 -8.83 12.68
N GLU A 66 5.26 -9.29 13.93
CA GLU A 66 4.08 -9.32 14.75
C GLU A 66 3.50 -7.92 14.90
N ASN A 67 2.18 -7.85 14.79
CA ASN A 67 1.47 -6.60 14.81
C ASN A 67 1.14 -6.26 16.26
N GLN A 68 1.84 -5.27 16.83
CA GLN A 68 1.82 -4.97 18.26
C GLN A 68 0.44 -4.60 18.83
N TRP A 69 -0.49 -4.11 18.01
CA TRP A 69 -1.87 -3.82 18.44
C TRP A 69 -2.84 -4.99 18.27
N PHE A 70 -2.40 -6.12 17.72
CA PHE A 70 -3.26 -7.26 17.45
C PHE A 70 -3.42 -8.15 18.70
N SER A 71 -4.61 -8.10 19.31
CA SER A 71 -4.97 -8.92 20.47
C SER A 71 -5.61 -10.27 20.07
N SER A 72 -5.56 -11.25 20.99
CA SER A 72 -6.32 -12.50 20.92
C SER A 72 -7.81 -12.27 20.71
N ASP A 73 -8.36 -11.19 21.26
CA ASP A 73 -9.79 -10.87 21.18
C ASP A 73 -10.18 -10.48 19.76
N ILE A 74 -9.32 -9.70 19.08
CA ILE A 74 -9.50 -9.38 17.65
C ILE A 74 -9.43 -10.67 16.83
N ALA A 75 -8.52 -11.58 17.18
CA ALA A 75 -8.41 -12.87 16.50
C ALA A 75 -9.67 -13.75 16.71
N ALA A 76 -10.23 -13.75 17.92
CA ALA A 76 -11.47 -14.47 18.24
C ALA A 76 -12.67 -13.88 17.48
N MET A 77 -12.82 -12.56 17.47
CA MET A 77 -13.90 -11.88 16.73
C MET A 77 -13.79 -12.06 15.22
N ARG A 78 -12.57 -12.08 14.65
CA ARG A 78 -12.37 -12.45 13.23
C ARG A 78 -12.81 -13.88 12.94
N ARG A 79 -12.57 -14.81 13.86
CA ARG A 79 -13.05 -16.21 13.73
C ARG A 79 -14.57 -16.29 13.77
N LEU A 80 -15.22 -15.52 14.65
CA LEU A 80 -16.69 -15.42 14.70
C LEU A 80 -17.29 -14.84 13.41
N CYS A 81 -16.73 -13.73 12.91
CA CYS A 81 -17.15 -13.16 11.62
C CYS A 81 -17.08 -14.20 10.48
N ARG A 82 -15.96 -14.94 10.38
CA ARG A 82 -15.79 -16.00 9.38
C ARG A 82 -16.81 -17.13 9.56
N LYS A 83 -17.11 -17.52 10.81
CA LYS A 83 -18.09 -18.55 11.11
C LYS A 83 -19.47 -18.15 10.60
N PHE A 84 -19.94 -16.95 10.92
CA PHE A 84 -21.26 -16.48 10.47
C PHE A 84 -21.31 -16.19 8.98
N GLU A 85 -20.22 -15.72 8.37
CA GLU A 85 -20.10 -15.61 6.92
C GLU A 85 -20.27 -16.97 6.24
N CYS A 86 -19.63 -18.03 6.76
CA CYS A 86 -19.80 -19.39 6.25
C CYS A 86 -21.23 -19.92 6.45
N ILE A 87 -21.87 -19.64 7.59
CA ILE A 87 -23.26 -20.04 7.86
C ILE A 87 -24.20 -19.33 6.89
N TRP A 88 -24.07 -18.02 6.75
CA TRP A 88 -24.87 -17.22 5.83
C TRP A 88 -24.71 -17.69 4.37
N ARG A 89 -23.47 -17.93 3.89
CA ARG A 89 -23.25 -18.47 2.54
C ARG A 89 -23.91 -19.84 2.31
N ARG A 90 -24.08 -20.64 3.37
CA ARG A 90 -24.70 -21.97 3.28
C ARG A 90 -26.23 -21.90 3.35
N ARG A 91 -26.78 -21.07 4.24
CA ARG A 91 -28.22 -21.04 4.55
C ARG A 91 -28.98 -19.91 3.85
N GLY A 92 -28.32 -18.79 3.58
CA GLY A 92 -28.92 -17.62 2.92
C GLY A 92 -29.95 -16.85 3.76
N LEU A 93 -30.04 -17.09 5.07
CA LEU A 93 -31.07 -16.46 5.93
C LEU A 93 -30.72 -15.01 6.29
N THR A 94 -31.76 -14.18 6.48
CA THR A 94 -31.65 -12.77 6.90
C THR A 94 -31.05 -12.62 8.30
N VAL A 95 -31.42 -13.50 9.22
CA VAL A 95 -30.88 -13.49 10.59
C VAL A 95 -29.36 -13.72 10.59
N ASP A 96 -28.85 -14.62 9.74
CA ASP A 96 -27.42 -14.93 9.67
C ASP A 96 -26.60 -13.73 9.15
N ILE A 97 -27.13 -12.97 8.18
CA ILE A 97 -26.47 -11.75 7.68
C ILE A 97 -26.54 -10.62 8.69
N GLU A 98 -27.64 -10.47 9.43
CA GLU A 98 -27.76 -9.47 10.50
C GLU A 98 -26.72 -9.69 11.60
N ILE A 99 -26.56 -10.95 12.04
CA ILE A 99 -25.52 -11.35 13.01
C ILE A 99 -24.13 -11.03 12.46
N LEU A 100 -23.84 -11.40 11.21
CA LEU A 100 -22.56 -11.09 10.57
C LEU A 100 -22.29 -9.58 10.54
N LEU A 101 -23.28 -8.76 10.18
CA LEU A 101 -23.15 -7.30 10.14
C LEU A 101 -22.95 -6.71 11.54
N HIS A 102 -23.57 -7.27 12.57
CA HIS A 102 -23.32 -6.90 13.96
C HIS A 102 -21.87 -7.22 14.35
N ASP A 103 -21.42 -8.46 14.15
CA ASP A 103 -20.07 -8.90 14.50
C ASP A 103 -18.99 -8.12 13.74
N ARG A 104 -19.23 -7.77 12.47
CA ARG A 104 -18.31 -6.92 11.68
C ARG A 104 -18.19 -5.51 12.24
N ARG A 105 -19.29 -4.93 12.73
CA ARG A 105 -19.26 -3.61 13.40
C ARG A 105 -18.49 -3.70 14.72
N SER A 106 -18.77 -4.72 15.53
CA SER A 106 -18.05 -4.98 16.78
C SER A 106 -16.55 -5.19 16.56
N LEU A 107 -16.17 -5.96 15.53
CA LEU A 107 -14.78 -6.14 15.13
C LEU A 107 -14.12 -4.83 14.68
N ALA A 108 -14.82 -4.00 13.89
CA ALA A 108 -14.30 -2.71 13.47
C ALA A 108 -14.06 -1.78 14.67
N GLY A 109 -14.97 -1.78 15.65
CA GLY A 109 -14.81 -1.09 16.93
C GLY A 109 -13.56 -1.55 17.68
N LEU A 110 -13.39 -2.86 17.88
CA LEU A 110 -12.21 -3.43 18.56
C LEU A 110 -10.90 -3.11 17.85
N ILE A 111 -10.87 -3.14 16.52
CA ILE A 111 -9.66 -2.78 15.77
C ILE A 111 -9.37 -1.29 15.93
N SER A 112 -10.40 -0.45 15.89
CA SER A 112 -10.25 1.00 16.06
C SER A 112 -9.72 1.34 17.46
N THR A 113 -10.29 0.74 18.50
CA THR A 113 -9.85 0.95 19.89
C THR A 113 -8.43 0.47 20.10
N ALA A 114 -8.08 -0.74 19.63
CA ALA A 114 -6.73 -1.30 19.79
C ALA A 114 -5.67 -0.48 19.05
N LYS A 115 -5.95 0.00 17.83
CA LYS A 115 -5.05 0.90 17.11
C LYS A 115 -4.89 2.24 17.83
N SER A 116 -6.01 2.79 18.29
CA SER A 116 -6.01 4.09 18.98
C SER A 116 -5.27 4.02 20.31
N SER A 117 -5.48 2.97 21.12
CA SER A 117 -4.75 2.77 22.38
C SER A 117 -3.27 2.56 22.13
N PHE A 118 -2.90 1.75 21.13
CA PHE A 118 -1.51 1.56 20.75
C PHE A 118 -0.82 2.88 20.37
N LEU A 119 -1.43 3.68 19.50
CA LEU A 119 -0.85 4.97 19.11
C LEU A 119 -0.80 5.96 20.29
N ARG A 120 -1.84 6.02 21.12
CA ARG A 120 -1.86 6.84 22.33
C ARG A 120 -0.73 6.45 23.30
N ASN A 121 -0.50 5.16 23.51
CA ASN A 121 0.58 4.67 24.35
C ASN A 121 1.95 5.05 23.79
N ASN A 122 2.19 4.85 22.49
CA ASN A 122 3.44 5.30 21.86
C ASN A 122 3.67 6.81 21.99
N ILE A 123 2.61 7.63 21.86
CA ILE A 123 2.71 9.09 22.04
C ILE A 123 3.01 9.42 23.51
N ALA A 124 2.35 8.75 24.45
CA ALA A 124 2.59 8.95 25.89
C ALA A 124 4.02 8.56 26.28
N GLU A 125 4.55 7.47 25.73
CA GLU A 125 5.94 7.01 25.92
C GLU A 125 6.98 8.02 25.41
N CYS A 126 6.64 8.84 24.40
CA CYS A 126 7.54 9.91 23.92
C CYS A 126 7.69 11.06 24.93
N GLY A 127 6.72 11.23 25.85
CA GLY A 127 6.75 12.28 26.86
C GLY A 127 6.86 13.69 26.27
N SER A 128 7.80 14.48 26.79
CA SER A 128 8.09 15.85 26.33
C SER A 128 9.19 15.93 25.25
N ASP A 129 9.73 14.80 24.80
CA ASP A 129 10.78 14.81 23.78
C ASP A 129 10.18 14.98 22.38
N ARG A 130 10.38 16.16 21.80
CA ARG A 130 9.88 16.49 20.47
C ARG A 130 10.54 15.62 19.39
N ARG A 131 11.81 15.23 19.55
CA ARG A 131 12.52 14.44 18.53
C ARG A 131 11.94 13.03 18.42
N SER A 132 11.68 12.38 19.55
CA SER A 132 11.06 11.04 19.58
C SER A 132 9.64 11.08 18.99
N LEU A 133 8.85 12.12 19.30
CA LEU A 133 7.52 12.31 18.74
C LEU A 133 7.54 12.52 17.22
N PHE A 134 8.41 13.37 16.70
CA PHE A 134 8.53 13.57 15.25
C PHE A 134 9.07 12.32 14.54
N SER A 135 9.97 11.56 15.17
CA SER A 135 10.42 10.27 14.64
C SER A 135 9.30 9.23 14.61
N LEU A 136 8.45 9.18 15.65
CA LEU A 136 7.26 8.33 15.67
C LEU A 136 6.29 8.70 14.54
N LEU A 137 6.06 10.00 14.34
CA LEU A 137 5.20 10.53 13.28
C LEU A 137 5.72 10.17 11.89
N ASP A 138 7.01 10.38 11.64
CA ASP A 138 7.67 10.06 10.37
C ASP A 138 7.57 8.55 10.06
N ARG A 139 7.77 7.70 11.08
CA ARG A 139 7.56 6.24 10.96
C ARG A 139 6.13 5.87 10.60
N CYS A 140 5.13 6.60 11.12
CA CYS A 140 3.72 6.34 10.88
C CYS A 140 3.23 6.86 9.51
N LEU A 141 3.64 8.06 9.10
CA LEU A 141 3.14 8.74 7.91
C LEU A 141 3.93 8.42 6.64
N THR A 142 5.26 8.41 6.73
CA THR A 142 6.15 8.27 5.57
C THR A 142 6.39 6.79 5.22
N GLY A 143 5.91 5.89 6.09
CA GLY A 143 6.21 4.47 6.06
C GLY A 143 7.70 4.22 6.30
N ARG A 144 8.10 2.96 6.50
CA ARG A 144 9.52 2.57 6.60
C ARG A 144 10.26 2.67 5.26
N LYS A 145 9.87 3.60 4.39
CA LYS A 145 10.58 3.87 3.15
C LYS A 145 11.69 4.86 3.50
N LYS A 146 12.87 4.33 3.80
CA LYS A 146 14.08 5.16 3.75
C LYS A 146 14.11 5.76 2.35
N LEU A 147 14.09 7.09 2.23
CA LEU A 147 14.19 7.78 0.94
C LEU A 147 15.59 7.49 0.39
N THR A 148 15.72 6.38 -0.32
CA THR A 148 16.94 5.98 -0.97
C THR A 148 16.93 6.57 -2.36
N LEU A 149 18.02 7.24 -2.71
CA LEU A 149 18.26 7.64 -4.09
C LEU A 149 18.20 6.40 -5.00
N PRO A 150 17.78 6.55 -6.27
CA PRO A 150 17.92 5.51 -7.26
C PRO A 150 19.35 4.94 -7.26
N ARG A 151 19.48 3.65 -7.61
CA ARG A 151 20.82 3.05 -7.77
C ARG A 151 21.57 3.84 -8.84
N HIS A 152 22.79 4.27 -8.52
CA HIS A 152 23.62 5.08 -9.41
C HIS A 152 25.08 4.65 -9.29
N SER A 153 25.83 4.78 -10.38
CA SER A 153 27.25 4.41 -10.45
C SER A 153 28.17 5.54 -9.97
N SER A 154 27.76 6.80 -10.19
CA SER A 154 28.48 7.97 -9.70
C SER A 154 27.50 9.08 -9.27
N PRO A 155 27.83 9.90 -8.25
CA PRO A 155 26.98 11.01 -7.83
C PRO A 155 26.77 12.08 -8.91
N GLY A 156 27.77 12.29 -9.77
CA GLY A 156 27.71 13.26 -10.86
C GLY A 156 26.73 12.86 -11.95
N ASP A 157 26.70 11.57 -12.31
CA ASP A 157 25.75 11.06 -13.29
C ASP A 157 24.31 11.17 -12.78
N LEU A 158 24.09 10.85 -11.49
CA LEU A 158 22.76 11.00 -10.87
C LEU A 158 22.30 12.47 -10.85
N ALA A 159 23.20 13.40 -10.52
CA ALA A 159 22.87 14.83 -10.53
C ALA A 159 22.51 15.31 -11.95
N THR A 160 23.21 14.80 -12.95
CA THR A 160 22.94 15.09 -14.36
C THR A 160 21.60 14.51 -14.78
N GLU A 161 21.29 13.27 -14.39
CA GLU A 161 20.01 12.60 -14.65
C GLU A 161 18.84 13.34 -14.00
N PHE A 162 18.99 13.79 -12.75
CA PHE A 162 18.02 14.69 -12.10
C PHE A 162 17.85 16.01 -12.86
N GLY A 163 18.95 16.62 -13.30
CA GLY A 163 18.92 17.82 -14.12
C GLY A 163 18.10 17.64 -15.40
N HIS A 164 18.31 16.54 -16.12
CA HIS A 164 17.53 16.20 -17.31
C HIS A 164 16.06 15.93 -16.98
N PHE A 165 15.79 15.19 -15.90
CA PHE A 165 14.43 14.91 -15.45
C PHE A 165 13.64 16.19 -15.18
N PHE A 166 14.20 17.14 -14.41
CA PHE A 166 13.51 18.39 -14.08
C PHE A 166 13.36 19.29 -15.32
N LYS A 167 14.38 19.37 -16.18
CA LYS A 167 14.26 20.09 -17.47
C LYS A 167 13.11 19.54 -18.31
N ARG A 168 13.04 18.23 -18.47
CA ARG A 168 11.96 17.56 -19.21
C ARG A 168 10.61 17.84 -18.57
N LYS A 169 10.49 17.64 -17.25
CA LYS A 169 9.25 17.90 -16.51
C LYS A 169 8.75 19.34 -16.67
N ILE A 170 9.64 20.32 -16.65
CA ILE A 170 9.26 21.74 -16.86
C ILE A 170 8.77 21.95 -18.30
N ALA A 171 9.44 21.36 -19.30
CA ALA A 171 9.02 21.46 -20.68
C ALA A 171 7.64 20.80 -20.91
N ASP A 172 7.45 19.60 -20.37
CA ASP A 172 6.18 18.86 -20.45
C ASP A 172 5.05 19.68 -19.82
N ILE A 173 5.24 20.20 -18.60
CA ILE A 173 4.22 21.04 -17.94
C ILE A 173 3.89 22.29 -18.76
N ARG A 174 4.89 22.95 -19.39
CA ARG A 174 4.64 24.12 -20.23
C ARG A 174 3.85 23.75 -21.49
N ALA A 175 4.23 22.66 -22.15
CA ALA A 175 3.52 22.16 -23.33
C ALA A 175 2.07 21.79 -23.00
N ASP A 176 1.84 21.12 -21.86
CA ASP A 176 0.50 20.79 -21.39
C ASP A 176 -0.34 22.05 -21.14
N LEU A 177 0.25 23.09 -20.52
CA LEU A 177 -0.44 24.35 -20.29
C LEU A 177 -0.72 25.12 -21.58
N GLU A 178 0.19 25.09 -22.54
CA GLU A 178 -0.02 25.68 -23.87
C GLU A 178 -1.11 24.92 -24.66
N MET A 179 -1.17 23.60 -24.53
CA MET A 179 -2.25 22.79 -25.14
C MET A 179 -3.61 23.07 -24.50
N LEU A 180 -3.64 23.36 -23.19
CA LEU A 180 -4.85 23.78 -22.47
C LEU A 180 -5.22 25.25 -22.73
N SER A 181 -4.29 26.05 -23.25
CA SER A 181 -4.60 27.39 -23.69
C SER A 181 -5.45 27.32 -24.96
N LEU A 182 -6.72 27.70 -24.84
CA LEU A 182 -7.64 27.87 -25.96
C LEU A 182 -7.00 28.78 -27.03
N PRO A 183 -7.37 28.62 -28.32
CA PRO A 183 -6.82 29.45 -29.39
C PRO A 183 -6.97 30.91 -28.96
N THR A 184 -5.83 31.60 -28.95
CA THR A 184 -5.69 33.02 -28.65
C THR A 184 -6.89 33.75 -29.24
N LEU A 185 -7.80 34.23 -28.38
CA LEU A 185 -8.81 35.19 -28.83
C LEU A 185 -8.03 36.29 -29.56
N PRO A 186 -8.46 36.68 -30.78
CA PRO A 186 -7.72 37.63 -31.61
C PRO A 186 -7.36 38.81 -30.72
N ALA A 187 -6.06 39.13 -30.67
CA ALA A 187 -5.47 40.09 -29.76
C ALA A 187 -6.44 41.23 -29.55
N CYS A 188 -7.12 41.23 -28.41
CA CYS A 188 -8.12 42.24 -28.19
C CYS A 188 -7.33 43.53 -28.15
N GLU A 189 -7.65 44.44 -29.06
CA GLU A 189 -7.18 45.83 -29.05
C GLU A 189 -7.79 46.56 -27.84
N PHE A 190 -7.66 45.99 -26.65
CA PHE A 190 -7.73 46.79 -25.44
C PHE A 190 -6.42 47.56 -25.40
N ALA A 191 -6.46 48.77 -25.97
CA ALA A 191 -5.58 49.82 -25.54
C ALA A 191 -5.78 49.96 -24.02
N PHE A 192 -4.95 49.29 -23.23
CA PHE A 192 -4.96 49.41 -21.78
C PHE A 192 -4.45 50.81 -21.47
N PRO A 193 -5.31 51.78 -21.09
CA PRO A 193 -4.85 53.09 -20.74
C PRO A 193 -4.59 53.02 -19.24
N THR A 194 -3.43 52.50 -18.83
CA THR A 194 -2.78 52.88 -17.56
C THR A 194 -1.54 52.03 -17.30
N THR A 195 -0.39 52.66 -17.36
CA THR A 195 0.80 52.23 -16.63
C THR A 195 0.57 52.52 -15.14
N LEU A 196 0.60 51.48 -14.29
CA LEU A 196 0.65 51.65 -12.84
C LEU A 196 2.01 52.21 -12.44
N SER A 197 2.10 53.54 -12.40
CA SER A 197 3.34 54.27 -12.12
C SER A 197 3.59 54.53 -10.64
N VAL A 198 2.58 54.33 -9.78
CA VAL A 198 2.67 54.65 -8.35
C VAL A 198 2.04 53.55 -7.52
N PHE A 199 2.81 53.04 -6.55
CA PHE A 199 2.33 52.15 -5.50
C PHE A 199 2.40 52.91 -4.17
N GLU A 200 1.25 53.38 -3.70
CA GLU A 200 1.12 53.90 -2.33
C GLU A 200 0.59 52.80 -1.40
N PRO A 201 1.01 52.80 -0.11
CA PRO A 201 0.50 51.86 0.86
C PRO A 201 -1.00 52.07 1.06
N VAL A 202 -1.79 51.04 0.74
CA VAL A 202 -3.26 51.04 0.84
C VAL A 202 -3.71 51.54 2.21
N SER A 203 -4.49 52.62 2.22
CA SER A 203 -4.98 53.23 3.46
C SER A 203 -5.97 52.31 4.16
N ALA A 204 -6.16 52.49 5.47
CA ALA A 204 -7.14 51.71 6.23
C ALA A 204 -8.57 51.83 5.68
N ALA A 205 -8.92 52.97 5.07
CA ALA A 205 -10.24 53.20 4.47
C ALA A 205 -10.44 52.38 3.18
N GLU A 206 -9.41 52.26 2.34
CA GLU A 206 -9.46 51.47 1.11
C GLU A 206 -9.52 49.97 1.41
N LYS A 207 -8.80 49.51 2.44
CA LYS A 207 -8.91 48.12 2.93
C LYS A 207 -10.34 47.80 3.37
N MET A 208 -11.00 48.73 4.05
CA MET A 208 -12.39 48.57 4.50
C MET A 208 -13.37 48.58 3.33
N SER A 209 -13.15 49.43 2.31
CA SER A 209 -13.95 49.45 1.09
C SER A 209 -13.84 48.14 0.29
N LEU A 210 -12.63 47.60 0.13
CA LEU A 210 -12.41 46.32 -0.55
C LEU A 210 -13.02 45.14 0.23
N CYS A 211 -12.94 45.16 1.57
CA CYS A 211 -13.60 44.16 2.41
C CYS A 211 -15.14 44.22 2.31
N TRP A 212 -15.73 45.41 2.17
CA TRP A 212 -17.18 45.57 1.99
C TRP A 212 -17.68 45.05 0.64
N ILE A 213 -16.89 45.24 -0.42
CA ILE A 213 -17.22 44.72 -1.75
C ILE A 213 -17.17 43.18 -1.78
N ALA A 214 -16.31 42.57 -0.96
CA ALA A 214 -16.11 41.12 -0.93
C ALA A 214 -17.12 40.35 -0.04
N LEU A 215 -17.85 41.01 0.87
CA LEU A 215 -18.73 40.34 1.84
C LEU A 215 -20.04 41.13 2.04
N PRO A 216 -21.05 40.97 1.17
CA PRO A 216 -22.27 41.78 1.25
C PRO A 216 -23.22 41.42 2.41
N ASN A 217 -22.95 40.37 3.22
CA ASN A 217 -23.89 39.93 4.24
C ASN A 217 -23.21 39.34 5.49
N LEU A 218 -22.94 40.19 6.50
CA LEU A 218 -22.86 39.74 7.90
C LEU A 218 -23.50 40.82 8.80
N PRO A 219 -24.49 40.48 9.64
CA PRO A 219 -25.14 41.45 10.52
C PRO A 219 -24.21 41.80 11.69
N PHE A 220 -23.94 43.10 11.84
CA PHE A 220 -23.21 43.64 12.99
C PHE A 220 -24.12 43.56 14.24
N SER A 221 -23.72 42.74 15.22
CA SER A 221 -24.20 42.83 16.60
C SER A 221 -23.52 44.04 17.26
N THR A 222 -24.29 45.09 17.53
CA THR A 222 -23.85 46.21 18.35
C THR A 222 -23.89 45.80 19.82
N GLN A 223 -22.74 45.52 20.43
CA GLN A 223 -22.62 45.59 21.89
C GLN A 223 -22.19 47.02 22.26
N SER A 224 -23.02 47.64 23.10
CA SER A 224 -22.80 48.97 23.68
C SER A 224 -21.58 49.01 24.61
N PRO A 225 -20.93 50.17 24.79
CA PRO A 225 -19.86 50.32 25.76
C PRO A 225 -20.42 50.42 27.19
N LEU A 226 -19.87 49.63 28.10
CA LEU A 226 -20.05 49.82 29.54
C LEU A 226 -19.34 51.11 29.96
N ALA A 227 -20.10 52.00 30.61
CA ALA A 227 -19.59 53.14 31.35
C ALA A 227 -19.42 52.76 32.83
N TYR A 228 -18.31 53.24 33.40
CA TYR A 228 -17.83 53.15 34.79
C TYR A 228 -17.23 51.83 35.27
#